data_AF-A0A090UX05-F1
#
_entry.id   AF-A0A090UX05-F1
#
_cell.length_a   1.000
_cell.length_b   1.000
_cell.length_c   1.000
_cell.angle_alpha   90.00
_cell.angle_beta   90.00
_cell.angle_gamma   90.00
#
_symmetry.space_group_name_H-M   'P 1'
#
loop_
_entity.id
_entity.type
_entity.pdbx_description
1 polymer ?
#
loop_
_entity_poly.entity_id
_entity_poly.type
_entity_poly.pdbx_seq_one_letter_code
_entity_poly.pdbx_strand_id
1 'polypeptide(L)'
;MPSIRLDQLPQLMQTMRTASICLSTRCLFMWQLLTITRPAEAAEARWEEVDIEAREWKIPAARMKMNRDHTVPLSDEAIAILEMMKPLSGNQEFIFPSRIKQNQPMNSQTVNASLKRAGFGGVLVSHGLRSIASTALNEQGFPPNVIEAALAHVDKNEIGILSTSSSPYTITALV
;
A
#
# COMPACT_ATOMS: atom_id res chain seq x y z
N MET A 1 15.40 -7.91 -7.05
CA MET A 1 15.01 -7.40 -5.71
C MET A 1 14.34 -8.54 -4.95
N PRO A 2 14.63 -8.77 -3.65
CA PRO A 2 13.99 -9.84 -2.89
C PRO A 2 12.45 -9.70 -2.88
N SER A 3 11.76 -10.76 -3.28
CA SER A 3 10.30 -10.85 -3.33
C SER A 3 9.91 -12.34 -3.20
N ILE A 4 8.64 -12.59 -2.89
CA ILE A 4 8.10 -13.94 -2.80
C ILE A 4 7.24 -14.25 -4.02
N ARG A 5 7.03 -15.55 -4.28
CA ARG A 5 6.07 -16.01 -5.28
C ARG A 5 4.64 -15.80 -4.80
N LEU A 6 3.68 -15.74 -5.71
CA LEU A 6 2.28 -15.45 -5.39
C LEU A 6 1.64 -16.53 -4.52
N ASP A 7 2.03 -17.79 -4.69
CA ASP A 7 1.64 -18.94 -3.87
C ASP A 7 2.03 -18.80 -2.37
N GLN A 8 3.02 -17.96 -2.05
CA GLN A 8 3.45 -17.67 -0.68
C GLN A 8 2.73 -16.48 -0.06
N LEU A 9 1.92 -15.73 -0.83
CA LEU A 9 1.20 -14.57 -0.34
C LEU A 9 0.23 -14.91 0.82
N PRO A 10 -0.57 -16.00 0.77
CA PRO A 10 -1.43 -16.38 1.89
C PRO A 10 -0.64 -16.60 3.19
N GLN A 11 0.54 -17.23 3.09
CA GLN A 11 1.41 -17.45 4.25
C GLN A 11 1.97 -16.13 4.78
N LEU A 12 2.39 -15.22 3.91
CA LEU A 12 2.83 -13.87 4.31
C LEU A 12 1.71 -13.13 5.03
N MET A 13 0.49 -13.14 4.48
CA MET A 13 -0.67 -12.46 5.05
C MET A 13 -1.01 -13.00 6.44
N GLN A 14 -1.05 -14.33 6.57
CA GLN A 14 -1.29 -14.97 7.85
C GLN A 14 -0.20 -14.65 8.88
N THR A 15 1.06 -14.72 8.47
CA THR A 15 2.21 -14.42 9.35
C THR A 15 2.18 -12.97 9.79
N MET A 16 1.95 -12.05 8.85
CA MET A 16 1.86 -10.64 9.18
C MET A 16 0.69 -10.41 10.12
N ARG A 17 -0.50 -10.98 9.89
CA ARG A 17 -1.70 -10.90 10.75
C ARG A 17 -1.46 -11.32 12.20
N THR A 18 -0.68 -12.38 12.43
CA THR A 18 -0.41 -12.88 13.78
C THR A 18 0.89 -12.34 14.39
N ALA A 19 1.74 -11.67 13.61
CA ALA A 19 2.98 -11.09 14.10
C ALA A 19 2.71 -10.09 15.23
N SER A 20 3.57 -10.13 16.25
CA SER A 20 3.57 -9.16 17.35
C SER A 20 4.14 -7.82 16.88
N ILE A 21 3.33 -7.07 16.12
CA ILE A 21 3.61 -5.73 15.62
C ILE A 21 2.46 -4.80 15.98
N CYS A 22 2.76 -3.51 16.17
CA CYS A 22 1.72 -2.55 16.49
C CYS A 22 0.73 -2.38 15.33
N LEU A 23 -0.52 -2.03 15.68
CA LEU A 23 -1.61 -1.87 14.71
C LEU A 23 -1.25 -0.93 13.56
N SER A 24 -0.61 0.23 13.85
CA SER A 24 -0.21 1.18 12.81
C SER A 24 0.82 0.61 11.82
N THR A 25 1.76 -0.24 12.27
CA THR A 25 2.72 -0.90 11.36
C THR A 25 2.02 -1.93 10.48
N ARG A 26 1.08 -2.68 11.06
CA ARG A 26 0.24 -3.64 10.31
C ARG A 26 -0.60 -2.93 9.26
N CYS A 27 -1.24 -1.82 9.63
CA CYS A 27 -2.04 -1.01 8.72
C CYS A 27 -1.18 -0.42 7.61
N LEU A 28 0.02 0.08 7.90
CA LEU A 28 0.95 0.58 6.87
C LEU A 28 1.37 -0.52 5.89
N PHE A 29 1.69 -1.72 6.38
CA PHE A 29 2.00 -2.87 5.51
C PHE A 29 0.84 -3.20 4.56
N MET A 30 -0.37 -3.27 5.10
CA MET A 30 -1.59 -3.56 4.32
C MET A 30 -1.88 -2.45 3.31
N TRP A 31 -1.76 -1.19 3.73
CA TRP A 31 -1.94 -0.01 2.89
C TRP A 31 -0.98 -0.03 1.70
N GLN A 32 0.30 -0.31 1.95
CA GLN A 32 1.30 -0.39 0.90
C GLN A 32 1.02 -1.53 -0.09
N LEU A 33 0.51 -2.67 0.38
CA LEU A 33 0.16 -3.80 -0.47
C LEU A 33 -1.06 -3.50 -1.36
N LEU A 34 -2.11 -2.91 -0.78
CA LEU A 34 -3.36 -2.59 -1.48
C LEU A 34 -3.20 -1.45 -2.49
N THR A 35 -2.43 -0.42 -2.14
CA THR A 35 -2.20 0.76 -2.98
C THR A 35 -1.05 0.59 -3.96
N ILE A 36 -0.22 -0.45 -3.77
CA ILE A 36 0.96 -0.74 -4.58
C ILE A 36 1.97 0.44 -4.61
N THR A 37 1.89 1.39 -3.68
CA THR A 37 2.76 2.57 -3.66
C THR A 37 4.16 2.26 -3.11
N ARG A 38 5.11 3.18 -3.31
CA ARG A 38 6.47 3.00 -2.77
C ARG A 38 6.42 3.08 -1.23
N PRO A 39 7.35 2.42 -0.51
CA PRO A 39 7.36 2.44 0.95
C PRO A 39 7.38 3.85 1.56
N ALA A 40 8.09 4.80 0.94
CA ALA A 40 8.11 6.19 1.39
C ALA A 40 6.78 6.90 1.16
N GLU A 41 6.20 6.76 -0.04
CA GLU A 41 4.90 7.34 -0.40
C GLU A 41 3.80 6.85 0.57
N ALA A 42 3.76 5.54 0.83
CA ALA A 42 2.82 4.93 1.78
C ALA A 42 3.02 5.42 3.22
N ALA A 43 4.26 5.49 3.70
CA ALA A 43 4.54 5.88 5.09
C ALA A 43 4.24 7.35 5.37
N GLU A 44 4.36 8.19 4.35
CA GLU A 44 4.13 9.62 4.41
C GLU A 44 2.71 10.02 3.95
N ALA A 45 1.80 9.07 3.75
CA ALA A 45 0.42 9.34 3.34
C ALA A 45 -0.29 10.27 4.33
N ARG A 46 -0.99 11.28 3.80
CA ARG A 46 -1.63 12.33 4.61
C ARG A 46 -3.14 12.23 4.55
N TRP A 47 -3.81 12.66 5.63
CA TRP A 47 -5.27 12.68 5.66
C TRP A 47 -5.86 13.64 4.62
N GLU A 48 -5.20 14.78 4.37
CA GLU A 48 -5.63 15.79 3.37
C GLU A 48 -5.56 15.29 1.92
N GLU A 49 -4.81 14.23 1.66
CA GLU A 49 -4.66 13.64 0.33
C GLU A 49 -5.77 12.64 0.00
N VAL A 50 -6.60 12.27 0.98
CA VAL A 50 -7.61 11.22 0.84
C VAL A 50 -9.00 11.81 0.72
N ASP A 51 -9.66 11.49 -0.39
CA ASP A 51 -11.07 11.70 -0.60
C ASP A 51 -11.81 10.38 -0.34
N ILE A 52 -12.42 10.26 0.84
CA ILE A 52 -13.14 9.04 1.25
C ILE A 52 -14.42 8.85 0.41
N GLU A 53 -15.09 9.93 0.01
CA GLU A 53 -16.33 9.86 -0.76
C GLU A 53 -16.06 9.43 -2.19
N ALA A 54 -15.04 10.01 -2.82
CA ALA A 54 -14.57 9.60 -4.15
C ALA A 54 -13.79 8.28 -4.13
N ARG A 55 -13.36 7.82 -2.94
CA ARG A 55 -12.52 6.64 -2.74
C ARG A 55 -11.18 6.76 -3.47
N GLU A 56 -10.54 7.90 -3.33
CA GLU A 56 -9.29 8.26 -4.00
C GLU A 56 -8.25 8.76 -3.01
N TRP A 57 -6.99 8.40 -3.24
CA TRP A 57 -5.83 9.00 -2.57
C TRP A 57 -4.96 9.71 -3.61
N LYS A 58 -4.81 11.03 -3.48
CA LYS A 58 -4.13 11.91 -4.43
C LYS A 58 -2.78 12.33 -3.88
N ILE A 59 -1.70 11.74 -4.40
CA ILE A 59 -0.33 12.07 -4.01
C ILE A 59 0.17 13.22 -4.90
N PRO A 60 0.54 14.37 -4.33
CA PRO A 60 0.96 15.53 -5.11
C PRO A 60 2.33 15.32 -5.76
N ALA A 61 2.53 15.97 -6.92
CA ALA A 61 3.76 15.93 -7.71
C ALA A 61 5.02 16.20 -6.90
N ALA A 62 4.96 17.16 -5.97
CA ALA A 62 6.07 17.55 -5.10
C ALA A 62 6.63 16.38 -4.26
N ARG A 63 5.82 15.36 -3.97
CA ARG A 63 6.21 14.17 -3.20
C ARG A 63 6.50 12.96 -4.09
N MET A 64 6.20 13.06 -5.38
CA MET A 64 6.37 11.97 -6.34
C MET A 64 7.75 12.04 -6.99
N LYS A 65 8.43 10.89 -7.09
CA LYS A 65 9.75 10.78 -7.74
C LYS A 65 9.76 11.29 -9.18
N MET A 66 8.64 11.20 -9.88
CA MET A 66 8.49 11.63 -11.27
C MET A 66 7.92 13.05 -11.42
N ASN A 67 7.77 13.79 -10.31
CA ASN A 67 7.26 15.15 -10.25
C ASN A 67 5.89 15.34 -10.95
N ARG A 68 4.97 14.41 -10.70
CA ARG A 68 3.61 14.38 -11.26
C ARG A 68 2.63 13.87 -10.22
N ASP A 69 1.41 14.40 -10.24
CA ASP A 69 0.34 13.93 -9.37
C ASP A 69 0.01 12.48 -9.68
N HIS A 70 -0.31 11.71 -8.64
CA HIS A 70 -0.68 10.32 -8.77
C HIS A 70 -1.96 10.07 -7.97
N THR A 71 -3.00 9.63 -8.66
CA THR A 71 -4.27 9.27 -8.01
C THR A 71 -4.35 7.75 -7.88
N VAL A 72 -4.51 7.28 -6.66
CA VAL A 72 -4.65 5.88 -6.30
C VAL A 72 -6.09 5.59 -5.91
N PRO A 73 -6.80 4.69 -6.62
CA PRO A 73 -8.12 4.21 -6.19
C PRO A 73 -8.04 3.43 -4.87
N LEU A 74 -9.04 3.57 -4.01
CA LEU A 74 -9.12 2.89 -2.71
C LEU A 74 -10.19 1.77 -2.71
N SER A 75 -9.75 0.54 -2.42
CA SER A 75 -10.64 -0.61 -2.18
C SER A 75 -11.36 -0.51 -0.83
N ASP A 76 -12.36 -1.37 -0.59
CA ASP A 76 -13.07 -1.41 0.70
C ASP A 76 -12.11 -1.70 1.85
N GLU A 77 -11.11 -2.56 1.64
CA GLU A 77 -10.08 -2.86 2.64
C GLU A 77 -9.18 -1.66 2.91
N ALA A 78 -8.86 -0.85 1.89
CA ALA A 78 -8.08 0.36 2.07
C ALA A 78 -8.89 1.41 2.87
N ILE A 79 -10.19 1.52 2.62
CA ILE A 79 -11.09 2.35 3.44
C ILE A 79 -11.15 1.83 4.88
N ALA A 80 -11.27 0.52 5.09
CA ALA A 80 -11.27 -0.08 6.43
C ALA A 80 -9.97 0.22 7.20
N ILE A 81 -8.82 0.31 6.51
CA ILE A 81 -7.56 0.75 7.13
C ILE A 81 -7.66 2.18 7.63
N LEU A 82 -8.25 3.09 6.84
CA LEU A 82 -8.45 4.47 7.26
C LEU A 82 -9.36 4.53 8.49
N GLU A 83 -10.45 3.76 8.52
CA GLU A 83 -11.34 3.68 9.68
C GLU A 83 -10.61 3.19 10.93
N MET A 84 -9.74 2.17 10.81
CA MET A 84 -8.90 1.69 11.91
C MET A 84 -7.87 2.73 12.38
N MET A 85 -7.34 3.55 11.46
CA MET A 85 -6.32 4.56 11.77
C MET A 85 -6.91 5.88 12.27
N LYS A 86 -8.18 6.17 11.98
CA LYS A 86 -8.85 7.43 12.34
C LYS A 86 -8.87 7.69 13.86
N PRO A 87 -9.15 6.72 14.75
CA PRO A 87 -9.05 6.92 16.20
C PRO A 87 -7.62 7.18 16.70
N LEU A 88 -6.60 6.75 15.95
CA LEU A 88 -5.18 6.86 16.35
C LEU A 88 -4.51 8.14 15.85
N SER A 89 -4.95 8.65 14.71
CA SER A 89 -4.23 9.68 13.96
C SER A 89 -5.11 10.64 13.17
N GLY A 90 -6.44 10.52 13.22
CA GLY A 90 -7.35 11.33 12.39
C GLY A 90 -7.33 12.83 12.68
N ASN A 91 -6.69 13.25 13.78
CA ASN A 91 -6.42 14.65 14.13
C ASN A 91 -4.96 15.07 13.87
N GLN A 92 -4.17 14.24 13.20
CA GLN A 92 -2.77 14.49 12.84
C GLN A 92 -2.65 14.68 11.33
N GLU A 93 -1.48 15.10 10.88
CA GLU A 93 -1.17 15.29 9.45
C GLU A 93 -1.06 13.96 8.70
N PHE A 94 -0.36 12.99 9.29
CA PHE A 94 -0.06 11.70 8.67
C PHE A 94 -1.06 10.63 9.09
N ILE A 95 -1.46 9.79 8.13
CA ILE A 95 -2.27 8.58 8.39
C ILE A 95 -1.47 7.59 9.22
N PHE A 96 -0.16 7.48 8.97
CA PHE A 96 0.75 6.59 9.69
C PHE A 96 1.82 7.40 10.44
N PRO A 97 1.52 7.98 11.60
CA PRO A 97 2.49 8.79 12.33
C PRO A 97 3.59 7.94 12.99
N SER A 98 4.75 8.55 13.22
CA SER A 98 5.82 7.96 14.01
C SER A 98 5.41 7.84 15.47
N ARG A 99 5.74 6.68 16.08
CA ARG A 99 5.49 6.41 17.50
C ARG A 99 6.29 7.34 18.42
N ILE A 100 7.43 7.86 17.95
CA ILE A 100 8.33 8.72 18.75
C ILE A 100 7.97 10.20 18.55
N LYS A 101 7.67 10.60 17.31
CA LYS A 101 7.38 11.99 16.94
C LYS A 101 6.09 12.01 16.11
N GLN A 102 4.96 12.30 16.74
CA GLN A 102 3.64 12.24 16.09
C GLN A 102 3.47 13.24 14.93
N ASN A 103 4.24 14.32 14.92
CA ASN A 103 4.32 15.27 13.80
C ASN A 103 5.24 14.81 12.65
N GLN A 104 5.69 13.56 12.67
CA GLN A 104 6.50 12.97 11.61
C GLN A 104 5.84 11.68 11.12
N PRO A 105 6.03 11.32 9.84
CA PRO A 105 5.55 10.04 9.33
C PRO A 105 6.32 8.88 9.96
N MET A 106 5.73 7.69 9.91
CA MET A 106 6.42 6.46 10.24
C MET A 106 7.65 6.29 9.34
N ASN A 107 8.74 5.74 9.87
CA ASN A 107 9.91 5.47 9.05
C ASN A 107 9.55 4.44 7.96
N SER A 108 9.87 4.73 6.70
CA SER A 108 9.60 3.84 5.55
C SER A 108 10.24 2.44 5.66
N GLN A 109 11.26 2.28 6.51
CA GLN A 109 11.90 1.01 6.82
C GLN A 109 11.17 0.19 7.90
N THR A 110 10.14 0.74 8.54
CA THR A 110 9.41 0.06 9.62
C THR A 110 8.77 -1.24 9.14
N VAL A 111 8.22 -1.24 7.92
CA VAL A 111 7.67 -2.43 7.26
C VAL A 111 8.77 -3.48 7.03
N ASN A 112 9.94 -3.08 6.54
CA ASN A 112 11.10 -3.98 6.38
C ASN A 112 11.52 -4.60 7.71
N ALA A 113 11.57 -3.79 8.76
CA ALA A 113 11.93 -4.26 10.09
C ALA A 113 10.88 -5.26 10.63
N SER A 114 9.58 -5.06 10.36
CA SER A 114 8.55 -6.06 10.70
C SER A 114 8.67 -7.34 9.88
N LEU A 115 8.91 -7.25 8.58
CA LEU A 115 9.11 -8.43 7.72
C LEU A 115 10.30 -9.25 8.20
N LYS A 116 11.42 -8.59 8.55
CA LYS A 116 12.60 -9.28 9.11
C LYS A 116 12.27 -10.01 10.41
N ARG A 117 11.53 -9.37 11.34
CA ARG A 117 11.11 -10.00 12.60
C ARG A 117 10.12 -11.16 12.39
N ALA A 118 9.31 -11.08 11.33
CA ALA A 118 8.37 -12.12 10.92
C ALA A 118 9.04 -13.29 10.17
N GLY A 119 10.37 -13.32 10.04
CA GLY A 119 11.11 -14.40 9.39
C GLY A 119 11.36 -14.22 7.90
N PHE A 120 10.96 -13.09 7.31
CA PHE A 120 11.16 -12.79 5.88
C PHE A 120 12.45 -12.02 5.58
N GLY A 121 13.38 -11.93 6.53
CA GLY A 121 14.65 -11.23 6.35
C GLY A 121 15.46 -11.83 5.19
N GLY A 122 15.81 -11.01 4.19
CA GLY A 122 16.52 -11.46 2.99
C GLY A 122 15.63 -12.15 1.94
N VAL A 123 14.38 -12.48 2.28
CA VAL A 123 13.41 -13.13 1.40
C VAL A 123 12.46 -12.09 0.79
N LEU A 124 11.90 -11.22 1.62
CA LEU A 124 10.98 -10.17 1.21
C LEU A 124 11.38 -8.83 1.83
N VAL A 125 11.34 -7.80 1.00
CA VAL A 125 11.39 -6.40 1.42
C VAL A 125 10.12 -5.68 1.00
N SER A 126 9.80 -4.56 1.63
CA SER A 126 8.66 -3.69 1.36
C SER A 126 8.55 -3.30 -0.12
N HIS A 127 9.67 -3.00 -0.78
CA HIS A 127 9.64 -2.77 -2.23
C HIS A 127 9.21 -4.02 -3.01
N GLY A 128 9.52 -5.22 -2.52
CA GLY A 128 9.11 -6.51 -3.08
C GLY A 128 7.60 -6.70 -3.13
N LEU A 129 6.82 -5.98 -2.31
CA LEU A 129 5.35 -6.01 -2.35
C LEU A 129 4.80 -5.53 -3.69
N ARG A 130 5.45 -4.53 -4.30
CA ARG A 130 5.07 -4.03 -5.64
C ARG A 130 5.30 -5.07 -6.72
N SER A 131 6.36 -5.87 -6.59
CA SER A 131 6.63 -6.98 -7.50
C SER A 131 5.61 -8.11 -7.36
N ILE A 132 5.15 -8.41 -6.13
CA ILE A 132 4.07 -9.38 -5.88
C ILE A 132 2.78 -8.91 -6.56
N ALA A 133 2.38 -7.67 -6.28
CA ALA A 133 1.18 -7.06 -6.87
C ALA A 133 1.22 -7.03 -8.40
N SER A 134 2.35 -6.60 -8.98
CA SER A 134 2.55 -6.59 -10.44
C SER A 134 2.42 -8.00 -11.03
N THR A 135 3.07 -9.00 -10.44
CA THR A 135 2.98 -10.40 -10.89
C THR A 135 1.54 -10.89 -10.84
N ALA A 136 0.84 -10.63 -9.74
CA ALA A 136 -0.50 -11.11 -9.55
C ALA A 136 -1.52 -10.48 -10.52
N LEU A 137 -1.40 -9.17 -10.77
CA LEU A 137 -2.21 -8.47 -11.76
C LEU A 137 -1.92 -9.00 -13.18
N ASN A 138 -0.66 -9.32 -13.50
CA ASN A 138 -0.33 -9.95 -14.77
C ASN A 138 -0.95 -11.36 -14.89
N GLU A 139 -0.89 -12.19 -13.85
CA GLU A 139 -1.50 -13.53 -13.84
C GLU A 139 -3.03 -13.51 -13.95
N GLN A 140 -3.67 -12.44 -13.44
CA GLN A 140 -5.11 -12.21 -13.61
C GLN A 140 -5.48 -11.62 -14.98
N GLY A 141 -4.50 -11.38 -15.87
CA GLY A 141 -4.73 -10.92 -17.24
C GLY A 141 -5.00 -9.43 -17.39
N PHE A 142 -4.54 -8.60 -16.45
CA PHE A 142 -4.72 -7.15 -16.57
C PHE A 142 -3.90 -6.58 -17.73
N PRO A 143 -4.40 -5.51 -18.38
CA PRO A 143 -3.62 -4.80 -19.39
C PRO A 143 -2.32 -4.25 -18.78
N PRO A 144 -1.13 -4.52 -19.38
CA PRO A 144 0.15 -4.07 -18.84
C PRO A 144 0.22 -2.56 -18.60
N ASN A 145 -0.42 -1.75 -19.45
CA ASN A 145 -0.49 -0.30 -19.29
C ASN A 145 -1.23 0.12 -18.00
N VAL A 146 -2.24 -0.64 -17.56
CA VAL A 146 -2.97 -0.37 -16.32
C VAL A 146 -2.10 -0.73 -15.11
N ILE A 147 -1.37 -1.84 -15.18
CA ILE A 147 -0.43 -2.27 -14.12
C ILE A 147 0.70 -1.25 -13.97
N GLU A 148 1.30 -0.81 -15.08
CA GLU A 148 2.37 0.18 -15.06
C GLU A 148 1.85 1.56 -14.60
N ALA A 149 0.60 1.93 -14.91
CA ALA A 149 -0.01 3.15 -14.39
C ALA A 149 -0.23 3.07 -12.86
N ALA A 150 -0.74 1.94 -12.35
CA ALA A 150 -0.88 1.69 -10.91
C ALA A 150 0.46 1.71 -10.16
N LEU A 151 1.55 1.32 -10.84
CA LEU A 151 2.91 1.43 -10.33
C LEU A 151 3.50 2.84 -10.48
N ALA A 152 2.78 3.81 -11.04
CA ALA A 152 3.29 5.13 -11.40
C ALA A 152 4.57 5.05 -12.27
N HIS A 153 4.60 4.10 -13.21
CA HIS A 153 5.69 3.88 -14.17
C HIS A 153 5.42 4.50 -15.56
N VAL A 154 4.15 4.75 -15.95
CA VAL A 154 3.77 5.30 -17.28
C VAL A 154 2.74 6.45 -17.20
N ASP A 155 2.66 7.21 -18.31
CA ASP A 155 2.02 8.53 -18.46
C ASP A 155 0.48 8.62 -18.36
N LYS A 156 -0.28 7.52 -18.30
CA LYS A 156 -1.75 7.58 -18.39
C LYS A 156 -2.46 7.45 -17.05
N ASN A 157 -3.12 8.55 -16.65
CA ASN A 157 -4.04 8.69 -15.52
C ASN A 157 -5.38 7.91 -15.66
N GLU A 158 -5.38 6.70 -16.22
CA GLU A 158 -6.58 5.85 -16.31
C GLU A 158 -6.47 4.68 -15.32
N ILE A 159 -6.48 4.98 -14.02
CA ILE A 159 -6.46 3.97 -12.95
C ILE A 159 -7.86 3.86 -12.32
N GLY A 160 -8.91 3.85 -13.15
CA GLY A 160 -10.30 3.69 -12.70
C GLY A 160 -10.73 2.23 -12.46
N ILE A 161 -9.86 1.25 -12.72
CA ILE A 161 -10.27 -0.17 -12.82
C ILE A 161 -10.10 -0.93 -11.49
N LEU A 162 -9.20 -0.50 -10.60
CA LEU A 162 -8.84 -1.24 -9.38
C LEU A 162 -9.77 -0.99 -8.17
N SER A 163 -10.75 -0.07 -8.25
CA SER A 163 -11.58 0.35 -7.09
C SER A 163 -12.91 -0.39 -6.91
N THR A 164 -13.39 -1.14 -7.90
CA THR A 164 -14.78 -1.65 -7.87
C THR A 164 -14.87 -3.03 -7.22
N SER A 165 -15.65 -3.14 -6.14
CA SER A 165 -15.91 -4.39 -5.40
C SER A 165 -16.69 -5.46 -6.19
N SER A 166 -17.14 -5.13 -7.41
CA SER A 166 -17.75 -6.06 -8.37
C SER A 166 -16.81 -6.45 -9.52
N SER A 167 -15.58 -5.94 -9.51
CA SER A 167 -14.56 -6.26 -10.50
C SER A 167 -13.85 -7.55 -10.08
N PRO A 168 -13.72 -8.57 -10.93
CA PRO A 168 -12.86 -9.74 -10.66
C PRO A 168 -11.35 -9.39 -10.63
N TYR A 169 -11.04 -8.11 -10.42
CA TYR A 169 -9.82 -7.41 -10.77
C TYR A 169 -9.33 -6.55 -9.57
N THR A 170 -9.49 -7.05 -8.35
CA THR A 170 -8.95 -6.38 -7.14
C THR A 170 -7.83 -7.25 -6.58
N ILE A 171 -6.73 -6.63 -6.12
CA ILE A 171 -5.69 -7.34 -5.35
C ILE A 171 -6.28 -8.06 -4.14
N THR A 172 -7.43 -7.61 -3.64
CA THR A 172 -8.25 -8.29 -2.63
C THR A 172 -8.56 -9.75 -2.98
N ALA A 173 -8.69 -10.14 -4.26
CA ALA A 173 -8.89 -11.53 -4.65
C ALA A 173 -7.69 -12.46 -4.32
N LEU A 174 -6.57 -11.88 -3.87
CA LEU A 174 -5.34 -12.58 -3.48
C LEU A 174 -5.13 -12.66 -1.96
N VAL A 175 -6.03 -12.05 -1.18
CA VAL A 175 -5.93 -11.90 0.28
C VAL A 175 -7.12 -12.58 0.96
#